data_AF-K3XXJ8-F1
#
_entry.id   AF-K3XXJ8-F1
#
_cell.length_a   1.000
_cell.length_b   1.000
_cell.length_c   1.000
_cell.angle_alpha   90.00
_cell.angle_beta   90.00
_cell.angle_gamma   90.00
#
_symmetry.space_group_name_H-M   'P 1'
#
loop_
_entity.id
_entity.type
_entity.pdbx_description
1 polymer ?
#
loop_
_entity_poly.entity_id
_entity_poly.type
_entity_poly.pdbx_seq_one_letter_code
_entity_poly.pdbx_strand_id
1 'polypeptide(L)'
;MLVKKKFEGKDVEDHELFFMCSQFIAWMSVSIVCVTGAWFEILYNPIMCFCWILKILLEIPHLQYKLTVLKTMASFMEIISFCTATTFGLFVVVAAVVGQLGNKRKMNSIEAPLILNDEKAESEITNMVKKGHTLWELLTFKFVNPMMDIGVTRQLDFTDLLELPPELRATSCYDRLLSSWTVEYQNHHDNSSLLRAMFCSYGWTYLRLGLLKVLNDSINFVSPLLLNKFIRFLQQGSGGMDGYILAISLGLTSIIKSFLDSQYSFRLAKLKLMLRSSIMGIVYRKCLCLSLAERSRFSEGEIQTFMSVDADRTINLCNSLHDAWSLPLQIGVALYLLYTQVNYAFLSGLAITIILIPVNKWISTRIAGATEKMMKQKDRR
;
A
#
# COMPACT_ATOMS: atom_id res chain seq x y z
N MET A 1 -21.12 -29.47 -19.62
CA MET A 1 -21.69 -29.77 -20.95
C MET A 1 -20.88 -29.14 -22.10
N LEU A 2 -20.30 -27.94 -21.93
CA LEU A 2 -19.47 -27.24 -22.93
C LEU A 2 -18.12 -27.92 -23.26
N VAL A 3 -17.55 -28.70 -22.35
CA VAL A 3 -16.28 -29.42 -22.58
C VAL A 3 -16.46 -30.60 -23.55
N LYS A 4 -17.69 -31.14 -23.71
CA LYS A 4 -17.95 -32.32 -24.54
C LYS A 4 -18.16 -31.99 -26.03
N LYS A 5 -18.54 -30.75 -26.38
CA LYS A 5 -18.73 -30.31 -27.78
C LYS A 5 -17.44 -29.90 -28.49
N LYS A 6 -16.31 -29.77 -27.77
CA LYS A 6 -15.02 -29.34 -28.36
C LYS A 6 -14.20 -30.48 -28.96
N PHE A 7 -14.59 -31.73 -28.73
CA PHE A 7 -14.00 -32.89 -29.43
C PHE A 7 -14.52 -33.08 -30.86
N GLU A 8 -15.55 -32.32 -31.29
CA GLU A 8 -16.18 -32.45 -32.61
C GLU A 8 -15.86 -31.29 -33.59
N GLY A 9 -14.90 -30.42 -33.28
CA GLY A 9 -14.35 -29.49 -34.28
C GLY A 9 -15.33 -28.43 -34.83
N LYS A 10 -16.29 -27.98 -34.02
CA LYS A 10 -17.05 -26.75 -34.32
C LYS A 10 -16.46 -25.59 -33.53
N ASP A 11 -15.84 -24.64 -34.24
CA ASP A 11 -15.49 -23.33 -33.69
C ASP A 11 -16.74 -22.62 -33.19
N VAL A 12 -16.66 -22.06 -31.99
CA VAL A 12 -17.74 -21.32 -31.34
C VAL A 12 -17.42 -19.84 -31.49
N GLU A 13 -17.89 -19.23 -32.58
CA GLU A 13 -17.79 -17.78 -32.86
C GLU A 13 -18.52 -16.92 -31.80
N ASP A 14 -19.47 -17.51 -31.06
CA ASP A 14 -20.35 -16.77 -30.15
C ASP A 14 -19.63 -16.12 -28.95
N HIS A 15 -18.44 -16.61 -28.56
CA HIS A 15 -17.71 -16.08 -27.39
C HIS A 15 -16.95 -14.78 -27.67
N GLU A 16 -16.41 -14.60 -28.87
CA GLU A 16 -15.74 -13.35 -29.26
C GLU A 16 -16.76 -12.23 -29.42
N LEU A 17 -17.93 -12.54 -30.00
CA LEU A 17 -19.01 -11.59 -30.20
C LEU A 17 -19.56 -11.09 -28.85
N PHE A 18 -19.69 -11.97 -27.87
CA PHE A 18 -20.12 -11.61 -26.51
C PHE A 18 -19.11 -10.71 -25.79
N PHE A 19 -17.80 -10.98 -25.96
CA PHE A 19 -16.74 -10.15 -25.38
C PHE A 19 -16.65 -8.78 -26.05
N MET A 20 -16.75 -8.72 -27.38
CA MET A 20 -16.77 -7.48 -28.15
C MET A 20 -18.01 -6.63 -27.82
N CYS A 21 -19.19 -7.24 -27.67
CA CYS A 21 -20.38 -6.56 -27.18
C CYS A 21 -20.19 -6.03 -25.75
N SER A 22 -19.58 -6.80 -24.85
CA SER A 22 -19.29 -6.35 -23.48
C SER A 22 -18.30 -5.19 -23.44
N GLN A 23 -17.27 -5.20 -24.29
CA GLN A 23 -16.32 -4.09 -24.42
C GLN A 23 -17.01 -2.85 -24.99
N PHE A 24 -17.83 -3.02 -26.02
CA PHE A 24 -18.58 -1.93 -26.64
C PHE A 24 -19.57 -1.28 -25.65
N ILE A 25 -20.31 -2.08 -24.87
CA ILE A 25 -21.21 -1.57 -23.83
C ILE A 25 -20.44 -0.83 -22.73
N ALA A 26 -19.26 -1.33 -22.34
CA ALA A 26 -18.40 -0.65 -21.37
C ALA A 26 -17.90 0.71 -21.91
N TRP A 27 -17.41 0.77 -23.14
CA TRP A 27 -16.96 2.02 -23.78
C TRP A 27 -18.11 3.00 -24.05
N MET A 28 -19.29 2.50 -24.41
CA MET A 28 -20.50 3.33 -24.56
C MET A 28 -20.97 3.88 -23.22
N SER A 29 -20.94 3.09 -22.14
CA SER A 29 -21.25 3.57 -20.80
C SER A 29 -20.27 4.65 -20.35
N VAL A 30 -18.97 4.49 -20.61
CA VAL A 30 -17.94 5.50 -20.31
C VAL A 30 -18.13 6.76 -21.15
N SER A 31 -18.52 6.63 -22.43
CA SER A 31 -18.71 7.76 -23.35
C SER A 31 -19.97 8.56 -23.02
N ILE A 32 -21.06 7.88 -22.68
CA ILE A 32 -22.31 8.51 -22.20
C ILE A 32 -22.08 9.22 -20.84
N VAL A 33 -21.20 8.67 -20.00
CA VAL A 33 -20.79 9.26 -18.71
C VAL A 33 -19.87 10.47 -18.88
N CYS A 34 -18.98 10.47 -19.88
CA CYS A 34 -18.13 11.64 -20.19
C CYS A 34 -18.94 12.82 -20.74
N VAL A 35 -20.05 12.58 -21.44
CA VAL A 35 -20.88 13.64 -22.04
C VAL A 35 -21.81 14.31 -21.02
N THR A 36 -22.20 13.62 -19.93
CA THR A 36 -23.27 14.09 -19.03
C THR A 36 -22.80 14.85 -17.79
N GLY A 37 -21.50 15.11 -17.62
CA GLY A 37 -20.96 16.13 -16.70
C GLY A 37 -21.23 15.93 -15.19
N ALA A 38 -22.00 14.92 -14.79
CA ALA A 38 -22.39 14.66 -13.40
C ALA A 38 -21.63 13.43 -12.83
N TRP A 39 -20.34 13.63 -12.54
CA TRP A 39 -19.44 12.59 -12.01
C TRP A 39 -19.80 12.09 -10.60
N PHE A 40 -20.68 12.80 -9.88
CA PHE A 40 -20.91 12.60 -8.44
C PHE A 40 -22.01 11.58 -8.09
N GLU A 41 -22.98 11.33 -8.97
CA GLU A 41 -24.10 10.40 -8.70
C GLU A 41 -23.78 8.93 -9.05
N ILE A 42 -22.75 8.70 -9.87
CA ILE A 42 -22.51 7.37 -10.49
C ILE A 42 -21.59 6.47 -9.64
N LEU A 43 -20.67 7.07 -8.85
CA LEU A 43 -19.76 6.35 -7.97
C LEU A 43 -20.45 5.66 -6.77
N TYR A 44 -21.69 6.05 -6.46
CA TYR A 44 -22.49 5.44 -5.39
C TYR A 44 -23.43 4.34 -5.88
N ASN A 45 -23.50 4.08 -7.20
CA ASN A 45 -24.42 3.08 -7.71
C ASN A 45 -23.81 1.66 -7.54
N PRO A 46 -24.39 0.78 -6.70
CA PRO A 46 -23.84 -0.54 -6.41
C PRO A 46 -23.66 -1.38 -7.67
N ILE A 47 -24.47 -1.10 -8.70
CA ILE A 47 -24.46 -1.78 -9.99
C ILE A 47 -23.15 -1.52 -10.73
N MET A 48 -22.59 -0.29 -10.67
CA MET A 48 -21.32 0.01 -11.33
C MET A 48 -20.15 -0.67 -10.63
N CYS A 49 -20.08 -0.64 -9.29
CA CYS A 49 -19.07 -1.40 -8.55
C CYS A 49 -19.17 -2.91 -8.83
N PHE A 50 -20.39 -3.45 -8.90
CA PHE A 50 -20.62 -4.84 -9.26
C PHE A 50 -20.17 -5.14 -10.70
N CYS A 51 -20.49 -4.28 -11.67
CA CYS A 51 -20.04 -4.42 -13.06
C CYS A 51 -18.52 -4.36 -13.20
N TRP A 52 -17.83 -3.52 -12.42
CA TRP A 52 -16.36 -3.45 -12.42
C TRP A 52 -15.70 -4.66 -11.76
N ILE A 53 -16.27 -5.18 -10.67
CA ILE A 53 -15.81 -6.43 -10.03
C ILE A 53 -16.08 -7.61 -10.96
N LEU A 54 -17.25 -7.67 -11.59
CA LEU A 54 -17.63 -8.70 -12.54
C LEU A 54 -16.74 -8.65 -13.80
N LYS A 55 -16.33 -7.46 -14.25
CA LYS A 55 -15.37 -7.29 -15.35
C LYS A 55 -14.00 -7.88 -15.02
N ILE A 56 -13.45 -7.57 -13.84
CA ILE A 56 -12.18 -8.17 -13.38
C ILE A 56 -12.34 -9.68 -13.24
N LEU A 57 -13.48 -10.15 -12.72
CA LEU A 57 -13.76 -11.57 -12.52
C LEU A 57 -13.94 -12.34 -13.84
N LEU A 58 -14.46 -11.71 -14.90
CA LEU A 58 -14.59 -12.29 -16.26
C LEU A 58 -13.30 -12.16 -17.09
N GLU A 59 -12.45 -11.16 -16.83
CA GLU A 59 -11.14 -11.03 -17.47
C GLU A 59 -10.18 -12.14 -17.06
N ILE A 60 -10.24 -12.61 -15.81
CA ILE A 60 -9.39 -13.71 -15.31
C ILE A 60 -9.55 -15.01 -16.13
N PRO A 61 -10.77 -15.56 -16.36
CA PRO A 61 -10.96 -16.75 -17.18
C PRO A 61 -10.71 -16.50 -18.68
N HIS A 62 -10.93 -15.29 -19.20
CA HIS A 62 -10.55 -14.94 -20.58
C HIS A 62 -9.02 -14.92 -20.75
N LEU A 63 -8.29 -14.39 -19.75
CA LEU A 63 -6.84 -14.42 -19.70
C LEU A 63 -6.33 -15.86 -19.60
N GLN A 64 -6.99 -16.73 -18.81
CA GLN A 64 -6.67 -18.16 -18.76
C GLN A 64 -6.98 -18.91 -20.06
N TYR A 65 -8.05 -18.55 -20.76
CA TYR A 65 -8.41 -19.11 -22.07
C TYR A 65 -7.39 -18.73 -23.15
N LYS A 66 -6.99 -17.45 -23.23
CA LYS A 66 -5.98 -16.97 -24.19
C LYS A 66 -4.55 -17.39 -23.84
N LEU A 67 -4.21 -17.56 -22.55
CA LEU A 67 -2.90 -18.09 -22.12
C LEU A 67 -2.65 -19.51 -22.66
N THR A 68 -3.71 -20.23 -23.03
CA THR A 68 -3.65 -21.60 -23.54
C THR A 68 -3.51 -21.67 -25.08
N VAL A 69 -3.76 -20.60 -25.85
CA VAL A 69 -3.96 -20.65 -27.33
C VAL A 69 -2.95 -19.81 -28.17
N LEU A 70 -1.72 -19.60 -27.68
CA LEU A 70 -0.54 -19.27 -28.52
C LEU A 70 -0.36 -17.80 -29.01
N LYS A 71 0.94 -17.45 -29.03
CA LYS A 71 1.69 -16.42 -29.75
C LYS A 71 2.01 -15.11 -29.00
N THR A 72 3.31 -15.01 -28.73
CA THR A 72 4.13 -14.14 -27.88
C THR A 72 3.93 -12.62 -28.00
N MET A 73 3.11 -12.14 -28.95
CA MET A 73 2.86 -10.69 -29.16
C MET A 73 1.63 -10.18 -28.40
N ALA A 74 0.64 -11.04 -28.14
CA ALA A 74 -0.57 -10.65 -27.40
C ALA A 74 -0.28 -10.41 -25.90
N SER A 75 0.64 -11.17 -25.30
CA SER A 75 1.01 -11.01 -23.88
C SER A 75 1.74 -9.69 -23.59
N PHE A 76 2.46 -9.11 -24.55
CA PHE A 76 3.16 -7.84 -24.35
C PHE A 76 2.19 -6.66 -24.41
N MET A 77 1.25 -6.69 -25.38
CA MET A 77 0.18 -5.71 -25.48
C MET A 77 -0.83 -5.80 -24.32
N GLU A 78 -1.09 -7.00 -23.78
CA GLU A 78 -1.94 -7.18 -22.60
C GLU A 78 -1.24 -6.83 -21.29
N ILE A 79 0.09 -7.05 -21.15
CA ILE A 79 0.85 -6.54 -19.99
C ILE A 79 0.95 -5.02 -20.05
N ILE A 80 1.15 -4.43 -21.23
CA ILE A 80 1.10 -2.97 -21.41
C ILE A 80 -0.31 -2.47 -21.15
N SER A 81 -1.36 -3.13 -21.65
CA SER A 81 -2.76 -2.77 -21.38
C SER A 81 -3.13 -2.90 -19.90
N PHE A 82 -2.63 -3.94 -19.22
CA PHE A 82 -2.80 -4.11 -17.78
C PHE A 82 -2.01 -3.06 -17.01
N CYS A 83 -0.78 -2.76 -17.39
CA CYS A 83 0.03 -1.69 -16.81
C CYS A 83 -0.54 -0.31 -17.09
N THR A 84 -1.13 -0.04 -18.26
CA THR A 84 -1.78 1.23 -18.60
C THR A 84 -3.14 1.35 -17.92
N ALA A 85 -3.91 0.26 -17.81
CA ALA A 85 -5.15 0.22 -17.04
C ALA A 85 -4.90 0.35 -15.54
N THR A 86 -3.80 -0.22 -15.03
CA THR A 86 -3.40 -0.11 -13.62
C THR A 86 -2.81 1.27 -13.33
N THR A 87 -2.00 1.85 -14.22
CA THR A 87 -1.51 3.23 -14.07
C THR A 87 -2.61 4.27 -14.29
N PHE A 88 -3.56 4.05 -15.19
CA PHE A 88 -4.75 4.88 -15.37
C PHE A 88 -5.71 4.73 -14.18
N GLY A 89 -5.91 3.52 -13.65
CA GLY A 89 -6.63 3.30 -12.40
C GLY A 89 -5.97 4.00 -11.22
N LEU A 90 -4.64 3.96 -11.13
CA LEU A 90 -3.87 4.71 -10.12
C LEU A 90 -4.02 6.22 -10.33
N PHE A 91 -3.99 6.70 -11.58
CA PHE A 91 -4.18 8.09 -11.95
C PHE A 91 -5.59 8.57 -11.60
N VAL A 92 -6.63 7.77 -11.87
CA VAL A 92 -8.03 8.07 -11.50
C VAL A 92 -8.21 8.05 -9.99
N VAL A 93 -7.58 7.12 -9.27
CA VAL A 93 -7.63 7.07 -7.80
C VAL A 93 -6.88 8.25 -7.17
N VAL A 94 -5.75 8.66 -7.75
CA VAL A 94 -4.98 9.84 -7.32
C VAL A 94 -5.75 11.13 -7.66
N ALA A 95 -6.30 11.26 -8.87
CA ALA A 95 -7.14 12.38 -9.28
C ALA A 95 -8.44 12.46 -8.46
N ALA A 96 -9.04 11.33 -8.08
CA ALA A 96 -10.21 11.28 -7.19
C ALA A 96 -9.85 11.73 -5.77
N VAL A 97 -8.66 11.38 -5.26
CA VAL A 97 -8.17 11.86 -3.95
C VAL A 97 -7.83 13.35 -4.00
N VAL A 98 -7.29 13.83 -5.11
CA VAL A 98 -6.95 15.25 -5.31
C VAL A 98 -8.19 16.10 -5.53
N GLY A 99 -9.19 15.58 -6.24
CA GLY A 99 -10.52 16.19 -6.36
C GLY A 99 -11.26 16.28 -5.02
N GLN A 100 -11.10 15.27 -4.15
CA GLN A 100 -11.62 15.30 -2.78
C GLN A 100 -10.92 16.36 -1.90
N LEU A 101 -9.64 16.67 -2.17
CA LEU A 101 -8.90 17.70 -1.43
C LEU A 101 -9.20 19.12 -1.96
N GLY A 102 -9.42 19.26 -3.27
CA GLY A 102 -9.79 20.53 -3.91
C GLY A 102 -11.19 21.02 -3.51
N ASN A 103 -12.16 20.11 -3.36
CA ASN A 103 -13.53 20.50 -3.04
C ASN A 103 -13.74 20.85 -1.55
N LYS A 104 -12.83 20.42 -0.67
CA LYS A 104 -12.86 20.76 0.77
C LYS A 104 -12.22 22.10 1.11
N ARG A 105 -11.53 22.75 0.16
CA ARG A 105 -10.80 24.01 0.38
C ARG A 105 -11.63 25.28 0.08
N LYS A 106 -12.93 25.14 -0.23
CA LYS A 106 -13.82 26.28 -0.50
C LYS A 106 -14.75 26.63 0.67
N MET A 107 -14.30 26.39 1.91
CA MET A 107 -14.93 26.94 3.11
C MET A 107 -13.83 27.29 4.12
N ASN A 108 -13.87 28.50 4.65
CA ASN A 108 -13.01 29.11 5.69
C ASN A 108 -11.92 30.08 5.18
N SER A 109 -12.40 31.19 4.63
CA SER A 109 -12.26 32.57 5.16
C SER A 109 -11.03 32.95 6.02
N ILE A 110 -10.30 33.96 5.52
CA ILE A 110 -9.81 35.21 6.15
C ILE A 110 -9.18 35.10 7.56
N GLU A 111 -7.86 35.34 7.65
CA GLU A 111 -7.25 36.50 8.32
C GLU A 111 -5.71 36.47 8.21
N ALA A 112 -5.07 37.64 8.14
CA ALA A 112 -3.62 37.82 8.25
C ALA A 112 -3.33 39.04 9.13
N PRO A 113 -2.29 38.99 9.98
CA PRO A 113 -1.55 40.21 10.31
C PRO A 113 -0.04 40.10 10.05
N LEU A 114 0.50 41.29 9.81
CA LEU A 114 1.88 41.65 9.46
C LEU A 114 2.81 41.63 10.68
N ILE A 115 4.06 41.17 10.51
CA ILE A 115 5.33 41.93 10.66
C ILE A 115 6.49 41.01 10.26
N LEU A 116 7.55 41.67 9.79
CA LEU A 116 8.65 41.25 8.91
C LEU A 116 9.97 40.97 9.68
N ASN A 117 10.83 40.13 9.07
CA ASN A 117 12.30 40.03 9.12
C ASN A 117 12.93 38.79 9.81
N ASP A 118 13.25 37.76 9.00
CA ASP A 118 14.65 37.45 8.63
C ASP A 118 14.68 36.73 7.25
N GLU A 119 14.83 37.54 6.19
CA GLU A 119 14.45 37.21 4.83
C GLU A 119 15.58 36.52 4.03
N LYS A 120 15.52 35.18 3.92
CA LYS A 120 15.75 34.47 2.64
C LYS A 120 15.54 32.96 2.73
N ALA A 121 15.88 32.33 3.85
CA ALA A 121 15.64 30.90 4.06
C ALA A 121 14.20 30.61 4.50
N GLU A 122 13.67 31.44 5.40
CA GLU A 122 12.33 31.28 5.97
C GLU A 122 11.23 31.65 4.97
N SER A 123 11.50 32.58 4.05
CA SER A 123 10.57 32.98 2.99
C SER A 123 10.42 31.93 1.88
N GLU A 124 11.47 31.13 1.59
CA GLU A 124 11.36 29.98 0.68
C GLU A 124 10.60 28.82 1.30
N ILE A 125 10.87 28.49 2.58
CA ILE A 125 10.16 27.44 3.31
C ILE A 125 8.67 27.79 3.44
N THR A 126 8.35 29.03 3.85
CA THR A 126 6.96 29.47 4.06
C THR A 126 6.19 29.61 2.74
N ASN A 127 6.84 30.07 1.66
CA ASN A 127 6.21 30.12 0.34
C ASN A 127 6.04 28.72 -0.29
N MET A 128 6.93 27.76 -0.02
CA MET A 128 6.78 26.37 -0.47
C MET A 128 5.73 25.59 0.31
N VAL A 129 5.48 25.92 1.59
CA VAL A 129 4.37 25.36 2.38
C VAL A 129 3.01 25.92 1.91
N LYS A 130 2.96 27.18 1.44
CA LYS A 130 1.73 27.80 0.89
C LYS A 130 1.42 27.39 -0.55
N LYS A 131 2.44 27.13 -1.38
CA LYS A 131 2.28 26.66 -2.75
C LYS A 131 1.95 25.17 -2.68
N GLY A 132 0.71 24.80 -3.00
CA GLY A 132 0.28 23.40 -2.96
C GLY A 132 1.29 22.52 -3.70
N HIS A 133 1.89 21.55 -3.00
CA HIS A 133 2.90 20.68 -3.58
C HIS A 133 2.35 20.02 -4.84
N THR A 134 3.15 20.04 -5.91
CA THR A 134 2.80 19.29 -7.11
C THR A 134 2.80 17.79 -6.78
N LEU A 135 1.95 17.02 -7.43
CA LEU A 135 1.83 15.58 -7.13
C LEU A 135 3.17 14.85 -7.27
N TRP A 136 3.99 15.29 -8.23
CA TRP A 136 5.34 14.78 -8.43
C TRP A 136 6.24 15.04 -7.21
N GLU A 137 6.17 16.21 -6.59
CA GLU A 137 6.95 16.54 -5.38
C GLU A 137 6.57 15.68 -4.18
N LEU A 138 5.27 15.39 -4.03
CA LEU A 138 4.79 14.51 -2.97
C LEU A 138 5.22 13.05 -3.21
N LEU A 139 5.18 12.59 -4.46
CA LEU A 139 5.58 11.23 -4.85
C LEU A 139 7.09 10.99 -4.78
N THR A 140 7.90 12.02 -5.07
CA THR A 140 9.37 11.93 -5.04
C THR A 140 9.99 12.36 -3.72
N PHE A 141 9.17 12.72 -2.72
CA PHE A 141 9.62 13.25 -1.43
C PHE A 141 10.47 14.52 -1.53
N LYS A 142 10.34 15.28 -2.62
CA LYS A 142 11.13 16.50 -2.87
C LYS A 142 10.89 17.58 -1.81
N PHE A 143 9.74 17.55 -1.12
CA PHE A 143 9.43 18.45 -0.02
C PHE A 143 10.41 18.33 1.18
N VAL A 144 11.18 17.25 1.27
CA VAL A 144 12.19 17.04 2.32
C VAL A 144 13.53 17.70 1.97
N ASN A 145 13.79 17.97 0.68
CA ASN A 145 15.09 18.50 0.22
C ASN A 145 15.54 19.78 0.95
N PRO A 146 14.68 20.80 1.19
CA PRO A 146 15.12 22.02 1.88
C PRO A 146 15.70 21.75 3.27
N MET A 147 15.08 20.83 4.02
CA MET A 147 15.54 20.43 5.34
C MET A 147 16.85 19.63 5.26
N MET A 148 17.01 18.79 4.23
CA MET A 148 18.26 18.06 3.98
C MET A 148 19.40 19.00 3.60
N ASP A 149 19.14 20.00 2.76
CA ASP A 149 20.14 20.99 2.32
C ASP A 149 20.67 21.81 3.51
N ILE A 150 19.78 22.21 4.44
CA ILE A 150 20.18 22.84 5.71
C ILE A 150 21.03 21.86 6.53
N GLY A 151 20.60 20.60 6.66
CA GLY A 151 21.30 19.56 7.42
C GLY A 151 22.69 19.20 6.90
N VAL A 152 22.97 19.42 5.61
CA VAL A 152 24.32 19.28 5.03
C VAL A 152 25.25 20.41 5.48
N THR A 153 24.70 21.62 5.66
CA THR A 153 25.50 22.82 5.98
C THR A 153 25.71 23.02 7.48
N ARG A 154 24.70 22.74 8.30
CA ARG A 154 24.75 22.90 9.75
C ARG A 154 23.88 21.87 10.47
N GLN A 155 24.11 21.72 11.77
CA GLN A 155 23.20 20.96 12.63
C GLN A 155 21.80 21.59 12.63
N LEU A 156 20.79 20.74 12.47
CA LEU A 156 19.39 21.14 12.42
C LEU A 156 18.90 21.56 13.81
N ASP A 157 18.17 22.68 13.85
CA ASP A 157 17.43 23.13 15.03
C ASP A 157 15.93 22.85 14.89
N PHE A 158 15.15 23.02 15.97
CA PHE A 158 13.70 22.76 15.98
C PHE A 158 12.92 23.63 15.00
N THR A 159 13.41 24.84 14.69
CA THR A 159 12.81 25.77 13.73
C THR A 159 13.01 25.35 12.28
N ASP A 160 14.02 24.53 12.00
CA ASP A 160 14.33 24.02 10.65
C ASP A 160 13.50 22.78 10.29
N LEU A 161 12.75 22.23 11.25
CA LEU A 161 11.93 21.04 11.05
C LEU A 161 10.66 21.38 10.29
N LEU A 162 10.28 20.48 9.38
CA LEU A 162 9.04 20.59 8.64
C LEU A 162 7.83 20.59 9.58
N GLU A 163 6.94 21.56 9.41
CA GLU A 163 5.69 21.59 10.14
C GLU A 163 4.84 20.35 9.85
N LEU A 164 4.18 19.84 10.90
CA LEU A 164 3.30 18.68 10.76
C LEU A 164 2.06 19.05 9.92
N PRO A 165 1.75 18.27 8.86
CA PRO A 165 0.49 18.40 8.14
C PRO A 165 -0.70 18.33 9.10
N PRO A 166 -1.80 19.07 8.83
CA PRO A 166 -2.94 19.16 9.75
C PRO A 166 -3.53 17.77 10.07
N GLU A 167 -3.50 16.85 9.12
CA GLU A 167 -3.95 15.46 9.28
C GLU A 167 -3.15 14.68 10.34
N LEU A 168 -1.87 15.01 10.52
CA LEU A 168 -0.95 14.34 11.45
C LEU A 168 -0.93 14.98 12.83
N ARG A 169 -1.60 16.13 13.02
CA ARG A 169 -1.68 16.80 14.32
C ARG A 169 -2.39 15.91 15.33
N ALA A 170 -1.91 15.97 16.58
CA ALA A 170 -2.42 15.14 17.66
C ALA A 170 -3.92 15.35 17.91
N THR A 171 -4.40 16.59 17.83
CA THR A 171 -5.82 16.94 17.97
C THR A 171 -6.68 16.26 16.91
N SER A 172 -6.30 16.37 15.63
CA SER A 172 -7.03 15.76 14.52
C SER A 172 -7.03 14.23 14.57
N CYS A 173 -5.92 13.62 14.98
CA CYS A 173 -5.83 12.17 15.19
C CYS A 173 -6.74 11.72 16.35
N TYR A 174 -6.62 12.41 17.48
CA TYR A 174 -7.43 12.19 18.66
C TYR A 174 -8.94 12.29 18.37
N ASP A 175 -9.39 13.39 17.76
CA ASP A 175 -10.81 13.63 17.46
C ASP A 175 -11.38 12.57 16.50
N ARG A 176 -10.57 12.13 15.53
CA ARG A 176 -10.96 11.09 14.58
C ARG A 176 -11.18 9.73 15.25
N LEU A 177 -10.30 9.31 16.15
CA LEU A 177 -10.50 8.05 16.85
C LEU A 177 -11.58 8.17 17.95
N LEU A 178 -11.66 9.31 18.63
CA LEU A 178 -12.65 9.56 19.68
C LEU A 178 -14.08 9.54 19.12
N SER A 179 -14.30 10.15 17.97
CA SER A 179 -15.62 10.13 17.31
C SER A 179 -16.05 8.70 16.96
N SER A 180 -15.15 7.89 16.39
CA SER A 180 -15.42 6.47 16.14
C SER A 180 -15.62 5.65 17.42
N TRP A 181 -14.84 5.93 18.48
CA TRP A 181 -15.00 5.30 19.78
C TRP A 181 -16.35 5.61 20.43
N THR A 182 -16.83 6.84 20.31
CA THR A 182 -18.11 7.27 20.89
C THR A 182 -19.28 6.55 20.21
N VAL A 183 -19.26 6.44 18.88
CA VAL A 183 -20.26 5.68 18.11
C VAL A 183 -20.22 4.19 18.47
N GLU A 184 -19.03 3.62 18.58
CA GLU A 184 -18.82 2.22 18.97
C GLU A 184 -19.38 1.93 20.37
N TYR A 185 -19.10 2.82 21.32
CA TYR A 185 -19.57 2.70 22.70
C TYR A 185 -21.09 2.83 22.81
N GLN A 186 -21.70 3.74 22.05
CA GLN A 186 -23.17 3.91 21.99
C GLN A 186 -23.88 2.68 21.40
N ASN A 187 -23.29 2.06 20.38
CA ASN A 187 -23.92 0.93 19.70
C ASN A 187 -23.77 -0.40 20.44
N HIS A 188 -22.66 -0.61 21.16
CA HIS A 188 -22.32 -1.92 21.70
C HIS A 188 -22.12 -1.96 23.22
N HIS A 189 -22.11 -0.81 23.91
CA HIS A 189 -21.94 -0.68 25.37
C HIS A 189 -20.86 -1.64 25.92
N ASP A 190 -21.28 -2.72 26.59
CA ASP A 190 -20.41 -3.72 27.23
C ASP A 190 -19.54 -4.52 26.25
N ASN A 191 -19.95 -4.61 24.98
CA ASN A 191 -19.21 -5.28 23.89
C ASN A 191 -18.45 -4.29 23.00
N SER A 192 -18.17 -3.08 23.49
CA SER A 192 -17.36 -2.09 22.76
C SER A 192 -15.91 -2.53 22.65
N SER A 193 -15.32 -2.37 21.45
CA SER A 193 -13.94 -2.77 21.20
C SER A 193 -13.14 -1.66 20.53
N LEU A 194 -11.98 -1.35 21.11
CA LEU A 194 -11.11 -0.30 20.59
C LEU A 194 -10.62 -0.64 19.18
N LEU A 195 -10.36 -1.92 18.90
CA LEU A 195 -9.93 -2.38 17.57
C LEU A 195 -10.99 -2.12 16.49
N ARG A 196 -12.29 -2.28 16.80
CA ARG A 196 -13.38 -1.95 15.85
C ARG A 196 -13.49 -0.44 15.65
N ALA A 197 -13.33 0.37 16.69
CA ALA A 197 -13.27 1.83 16.56
C ALA A 197 -12.07 2.29 15.71
N MET A 198 -10.90 1.67 15.88
CA MET A 198 -9.72 1.90 15.03
C MET A 198 -9.96 1.50 13.58
N PHE A 199 -10.60 0.35 13.35
CA PHE A 199 -10.94 -0.09 12.00
C PHE A 199 -12.00 0.81 11.34
N CYS A 200 -12.97 1.33 12.10
CA CYS A 200 -13.95 2.29 11.58
C CYS A 200 -13.28 3.62 11.18
N SER A 201 -12.39 4.14 12.03
CA SER A 201 -11.71 5.43 11.80
C SER A 201 -10.65 5.37 10.69
N TYR A 202 -9.82 4.33 10.68
CA TYR A 202 -8.64 4.21 9.82
C TYR A 202 -8.68 3.05 8.82
N GLY A 203 -9.66 2.16 8.92
CA GLY A 203 -9.73 0.93 8.11
C GLY A 203 -9.83 1.20 6.62
N TRP A 204 -10.56 2.23 6.18
CA TRP A 204 -10.58 2.58 4.75
C TRP A 204 -9.19 3.00 4.24
N THR A 205 -8.47 3.83 5.00
CA THR A 205 -7.09 4.22 4.66
C THR A 205 -6.18 3.00 4.60
N TYR A 206 -6.31 2.10 5.58
CA TYR A 206 -5.56 0.85 5.66
C TYR A 206 -5.89 -0.13 4.51
N LEU A 207 -7.15 -0.30 4.13
CA LEU A 207 -7.54 -1.16 3.01
C LEU A 207 -6.95 -0.68 1.68
N ARG A 208 -6.86 0.65 1.46
CA ARG A 208 -6.20 1.22 0.28
C ARG A 208 -4.70 0.94 0.24
N LEU A 209 -4.04 0.86 1.40
CA LEU A 209 -2.66 0.38 1.51
C LEU A 209 -2.54 -1.10 1.09
N GLY A 210 -3.56 -1.91 1.38
CA GLY A 210 -3.63 -3.30 0.93
C GLY A 210 -3.59 -3.45 -0.58
N LEU A 211 -4.34 -2.62 -1.32
CA LEU A 211 -4.28 -2.61 -2.78
C LEU A 211 -2.87 -2.27 -3.30
N LEU A 212 -2.24 -1.25 -2.72
CA LEU A 212 -0.87 -0.88 -3.07
C LEU A 212 0.13 -2.02 -2.79
N LYS A 213 -0.07 -2.78 -1.69
CA LYS A 213 0.72 -3.96 -1.39
C LYS A 213 0.56 -5.06 -2.43
N VAL A 214 -0.67 -5.40 -2.83
CA VAL A 214 -0.92 -6.40 -3.89
C VAL A 214 -0.19 -6.03 -5.18
N LEU A 215 -0.23 -4.74 -5.55
CA LEU A 215 0.49 -4.25 -6.73
C LEU A 215 2.01 -4.38 -6.59
N ASN A 216 2.56 -4.00 -5.43
CA ASN A 216 3.99 -4.14 -5.13
C ASN A 216 4.43 -5.62 -5.20
N ASP A 217 3.66 -6.51 -4.58
CA ASP A 217 3.92 -7.95 -4.55
C ASP A 217 3.85 -8.57 -5.96
N SER A 218 2.88 -8.13 -6.77
CA SER A 218 2.72 -8.59 -8.15
C SER A 218 3.94 -8.22 -9.01
N ILE A 219 4.43 -6.99 -8.91
CA ILE A 219 5.62 -6.52 -9.63
C ILE A 219 6.88 -7.26 -9.19
N ASN A 220 6.95 -7.72 -7.93
CA ASN A 220 8.08 -8.50 -7.45
C ASN A 220 8.26 -9.83 -8.24
N PHE A 221 7.17 -10.42 -8.74
CA PHE A 221 7.22 -11.62 -9.58
C PHE A 221 7.51 -11.35 -11.07
N VAL A 222 7.30 -10.12 -11.52
CA VAL A 222 7.57 -9.71 -12.91
C VAL A 222 9.08 -9.74 -13.21
N SER A 223 9.91 -9.34 -12.24
CA SER A 223 11.38 -9.33 -12.37
C SER A 223 12.00 -10.69 -12.77
N PRO A 224 11.80 -11.80 -12.03
CA PRO A 224 12.37 -13.10 -12.41
C PRO A 224 11.82 -13.65 -13.73
N LEU A 225 10.57 -13.32 -14.08
CA LEU A 225 9.97 -13.74 -15.36
C LEU A 225 10.61 -13.02 -16.55
N LEU A 226 10.82 -11.70 -16.46
CA LEU A 226 11.54 -10.97 -17.50
C LEU A 226 12.98 -11.45 -17.61
N LEU A 227 13.64 -11.73 -16.49
CA LEU A 227 15.02 -12.20 -16.49
C LEU A 227 15.15 -13.53 -17.23
N ASN A 228 14.26 -14.49 -16.95
CA ASN A 228 14.24 -15.77 -17.67
C ASN A 228 14.00 -15.57 -19.19
N LYS A 229 13.06 -14.69 -19.57
CA LYS A 229 12.83 -14.36 -20.99
C LYS A 229 14.06 -13.73 -21.65
N PHE A 230 14.72 -12.82 -20.94
CA PHE A 230 15.93 -12.15 -21.41
C PHE A 230 17.07 -13.15 -21.63
N ILE A 231 17.30 -14.07 -20.66
CA ILE A 231 18.31 -15.13 -20.80
C ILE A 231 18.00 -16.04 -21.99
N ARG A 232 16.73 -16.46 -22.17
CA ARG A 232 16.32 -17.30 -23.31
C ARG A 232 16.52 -16.58 -24.66
N PHE A 233 16.24 -15.29 -24.71
CA PHE A 233 16.47 -14.48 -25.92
C PHE A 233 17.97 -14.43 -26.27
N LEU A 234 18.85 -14.25 -25.28
CA LEU A 234 20.29 -14.25 -25.50
C LEU A 234 20.82 -15.62 -25.97
N GLN A 235 20.24 -16.72 -25.48
CA GLN A 235 20.63 -18.08 -25.87
C GLN A 235 20.26 -18.43 -27.33
N GLN A 236 19.22 -17.81 -27.90
CA GLN A 236 18.72 -18.13 -29.24
C GLN A 236 19.46 -17.44 -30.39
N GLY A 237 20.51 -16.67 -30.09
CA GLY A 237 21.22 -15.84 -31.06
C GLY A 237 20.63 -14.44 -31.09
N SER A 238 21.28 -13.53 -30.35
CA SER A 238 20.84 -12.16 -30.13
C SER A 238 20.91 -11.32 -31.42
N GLY A 239 19.76 -10.99 -31.99
CA GLY A 239 19.63 -10.00 -33.05
C GLY A 239 18.31 -9.24 -32.92
N GLY A 240 18.34 -7.91 -33.02
CA GLY A 240 17.15 -7.07 -33.08
C GLY A 240 16.88 -6.19 -31.84
N MET A 241 15.86 -5.36 -31.96
CA MET A 241 15.46 -4.36 -30.96
C MET A 241 14.83 -4.98 -29.70
N ASP A 242 14.37 -6.23 -29.80
CA ASP A 242 13.67 -6.96 -28.73
C ASP A 242 14.54 -7.18 -27.49
N GLY A 243 15.84 -7.42 -27.66
CA GLY A 243 16.78 -7.56 -26.54
C GLY A 243 16.93 -6.27 -25.73
N TYR A 244 16.99 -5.12 -26.42
CA TYR A 244 17.04 -3.81 -25.77
C TYR A 244 15.72 -3.50 -25.04
N ILE A 245 14.58 -3.83 -25.64
CA ILE A 245 13.26 -3.66 -24.99
C ILE A 245 13.18 -4.49 -23.71
N LEU A 246 13.64 -5.74 -23.72
CA LEU A 246 13.66 -6.61 -22.53
C LEU A 246 14.59 -6.05 -21.44
N ALA A 247 15.79 -5.58 -21.81
CA ALA A 247 16.74 -4.99 -20.86
C ALA A 247 16.21 -3.69 -20.22
N ILE A 248 15.64 -2.79 -21.02
CA ILE A 248 15.01 -1.56 -20.52
C ILE A 248 13.82 -1.89 -19.62
N SER A 249 13.00 -2.88 -19.99
CA SER A 249 11.87 -3.32 -19.19
C SER A 249 12.28 -3.89 -17.83
N LEU A 250 13.41 -4.62 -17.76
CA LEU A 250 13.98 -5.10 -16.49
C LEU A 250 14.40 -3.94 -15.57
N GLY A 251 15.09 -2.94 -16.12
CA GLY A 251 15.46 -1.73 -15.39
C GLY A 251 14.23 -0.96 -14.89
N LEU A 252 13.27 -0.72 -15.78
CA LEU A 252 12.04 0.01 -15.45
C LEU A 252 11.20 -0.72 -14.38
N THR A 253 11.09 -2.04 -14.47
CA THR A 253 10.40 -2.85 -13.44
C THR A 253 11.05 -2.66 -12.07
N SER A 254 12.39 -2.61 -12.01
CA SER A 254 13.13 -2.43 -10.75
C SER A 254 12.91 -1.03 -10.16
N ILE A 255 12.89 0.01 -10.99
CA ILE A 255 12.59 1.39 -10.58
C ILE A 255 11.16 1.50 -10.05
N ILE A 256 10.18 0.97 -10.78
CA ILE A 256 8.76 0.97 -10.37
C ILE A 256 8.59 0.23 -9.04
N LYS A 257 9.23 -0.95 -8.89
CA LYS A 257 9.21 -1.71 -7.64
C LYS A 257 9.74 -0.87 -6.48
N SER A 258 10.93 -0.27 -6.64
CA SER A 258 11.54 0.53 -5.58
C SER A 258 10.67 1.73 -5.20
N PHE A 259 10.02 2.35 -6.18
CA PHE A 259 9.11 3.48 -5.96
C PHE A 259 7.86 3.05 -5.20
N LEU A 260 7.20 1.96 -5.60
CA LEU A 260 6.00 1.44 -4.93
C LEU A 260 6.29 1.00 -3.49
N ASP A 261 7.43 0.34 -3.28
CA ASP A 261 7.88 -0.11 -1.95
C ASP A 261 8.11 1.08 -1.01
N SER A 262 8.77 2.14 -1.52
CA SER A 262 8.98 3.39 -0.79
C SER A 262 7.65 4.07 -0.45
N GLN A 263 6.73 4.15 -1.42
CA GLN A 263 5.40 4.74 -1.24
C GLN A 263 4.54 3.96 -0.24
N TYR A 264 4.57 2.63 -0.30
CA TYR A 264 3.88 1.76 0.65
C TYR A 264 4.42 1.97 2.06
N SER A 265 5.75 1.90 2.22
CA SER A 265 6.43 2.06 3.51
C SER A 265 6.15 3.42 4.14
N PHE A 266 6.24 4.51 3.37
CA PHE A 266 5.94 5.86 3.85
C PHE A 266 4.48 6.00 4.29
N ARG A 267 3.52 5.56 3.48
CA ARG A 267 2.09 5.68 3.79
C ARG A 267 1.71 4.84 5.00
N LEU A 268 2.30 3.65 5.14
CA LEU A 268 2.09 2.78 6.30
C LEU A 268 2.67 3.43 7.56
N ALA A 269 3.89 3.99 7.49
CA ALA A 269 4.50 4.72 8.60
C ALA A 269 3.65 5.93 9.03
N LYS A 270 3.13 6.71 8.07
CA LYS A 270 2.21 7.83 8.34
C LYS A 270 0.95 7.36 9.08
N LEU A 271 0.32 6.28 8.61
CA LEU A 271 -0.86 5.70 9.25
C LEU A 271 -0.56 5.23 10.68
N LYS A 272 0.56 4.54 10.88
CA LYS A 272 1.01 4.08 12.20
C LYS A 272 1.21 5.24 13.16
N LEU A 273 1.82 6.33 12.70
CA LEU A 273 2.02 7.54 13.51
C LEU A 273 0.68 8.18 13.93
N MET A 274 -0.28 8.26 13.00
CA MET A 274 -1.63 8.76 13.30
C MET A 274 -2.33 7.88 14.35
N LEU A 275 -2.28 6.55 14.19
CA LEU A 275 -2.86 5.62 15.16
C LEU A 275 -2.19 5.75 16.53
N ARG A 276 -0.86 5.91 16.58
CA ARG A 276 -0.09 6.13 17.82
C ARG A 276 -0.56 7.37 18.55
N SER A 277 -0.59 8.49 17.84
CA SER A 277 -1.04 9.75 18.42
C SER A 277 -2.48 9.67 18.91
N SER A 278 -3.35 8.94 18.20
CA SER A 278 -4.76 8.78 18.57
C SER A 278 -4.93 7.96 19.86
N ILE A 279 -4.28 6.80 19.94
CA ILE A 279 -4.34 5.91 21.12
C ILE A 279 -3.79 6.65 22.34
N MET A 280 -2.61 7.27 22.19
CA MET A 280 -1.99 8.04 23.26
C MET A 280 -2.91 9.18 23.75
N GLY A 281 -3.52 9.93 22.83
CA GLY A 281 -4.47 10.99 23.18
C GLY A 281 -5.72 10.51 23.91
N ILE A 282 -6.28 9.36 23.51
CA ILE A 282 -7.44 8.76 24.19
C ILE A 282 -7.08 8.26 25.58
N VAL A 283 -5.96 7.58 25.74
CA VAL A 283 -5.49 7.11 27.07
C VAL A 283 -5.23 8.30 27.98
N TYR A 284 -4.58 9.35 27.48
CA TYR A 284 -4.33 10.58 28.23
C TYR A 284 -5.63 11.26 28.68
N ARG A 285 -6.59 11.48 27.76
CA ARG A 285 -7.93 12.02 28.09
C ARG A 285 -8.63 11.15 29.13
N LYS A 286 -8.59 9.82 28.98
CA LYS A 286 -9.22 8.91 29.94
C LYS A 286 -8.62 9.07 31.34
N CYS A 287 -7.31 9.20 31.45
CA CYS A 287 -6.63 9.45 32.74
C CYS A 287 -7.07 10.77 33.39
N LEU A 288 -7.30 11.82 32.60
CA LEU A 288 -7.79 13.12 33.10
C LEU A 288 -9.25 13.10 33.55
N CYS A 289 -10.07 12.19 33.02
CA CYS A 289 -11.50 12.11 33.32
C CYS A 289 -11.87 11.04 34.36
N LEU A 290 -10.91 10.22 34.83
CA LEU A 290 -11.15 9.20 35.85
C LEU A 290 -11.26 9.82 37.25
N SER A 291 -12.05 9.18 38.11
CA SER A 291 -12.05 9.52 39.53
C SER A 291 -10.69 9.22 40.16
N LEU A 292 -10.32 9.92 41.24
CA LEU A 292 -9.04 9.70 41.92
C LEU A 292 -8.90 8.25 42.41
N ALA A 293 -10.00 7.66 42.89
CA ALA A 293 -10.05 6.27 43.31
C ALA A 293 -9.75 5.30 42.16
N GLU A 294 -10.38 5.47 40.99
CA GLU A 294 -10.12 4.62 39.83
C GLU A 294 -8.73 4.83 39.24
N ARG A 295 -8.25 6.09 39.18
CA ARG A 295 -6.89 6.40 38.71
C ARG A 295 -5.85 5.74 39.60
N SER A 296 -6.03 5.78 40.94
CA SER A 296 -5.07 5.23 41.91
C SER A 296 -4.88 3.71 41.81
N ARG A 297 -5.76 3.01 41.08
CA ARG A 297 -5.61 1.57 40.78
C ARG A 297 -4.48 1.28 39.80
N PHE A 298 -4.01 2.30 39.06
CA PHE A 298 -2.93 2.19 38.10
C PHE A 298 -1.75 3.06 38.55
N SER A 299 -0.56 2.49 38.57
CA SER A 299 0.67 3.23 38.81
C SER A 299 1.00 4.17 37.65
N GLU A 300 1.80 5.20 37.92
CA GLU A 300 2.26 6.13 36.87
C GLU A 300 3.06 5.41 35.78
N GLY A 301 3.85 4.38 36.16
CA GLY A 301 4.59 3.54 35.22
C GLY A 301 3.68 2.69 34.33
N GLU A 302 2.58 2.16 34.85
CA GLU A 302 1.60 1.42 34.05
C GLU A 302 0.91 2.35 33.03
N ILE A 303 0.51 3.55 33.45
CA ILE A 303 -0.10 4.54 32.55
C ILE A 303 0.89 4.95 31.45
N GLN A 304 2.16 5.17 31.79
CA GLN A 304 3.20 5.45 30.81
C GLN A 304 3.40 4.29 29.83
N THR A 305 3.29 3.05 30.31
CA THR A 305 3.38 1.83 29.48
C THR A 305 2.21 1.75 28.50
N PHE A 306 0.98 2.04 28.95
CA PHE A 306 -0.20 2.10 28.08
C PHE A 306 -0.04 3.14 26.95
N MET A 307 0.51 4.32 27.27
CA MET A 307 0.70 5.41 26.30
C MET A 307 1.89 5.21 25.35
N SER A 308 2.81 4.30 25.66
CA SER A 308 4.04 4.08 24.89
C SER A 308 4.10 2.66 24.32
N VAL A 309 4.59 1.70 25.10
CA VAL A 309 4.90 0.33 24.69
C VAL A 309 3.66 -0.39 24.17
N ASP A 310 2.53 -0.31 24.87
CA ASP A 310 1.32 -1.04 24.48
C ASP A 310 0.64 -0.42 23.25
N ALA A 311 0.65 0.90 23.15
CA ALA A 311 0.21 1.61 21.94
C ALA A 311 1.05 1.17 20.73
N ASP A 312 2.37 1.15 20.85
CA ASP A 312 3.27 0.70 19.78
C ASP A 312 3.04 -0.75 19.38
N ARG A 313 2.88 -1.64 20.37
CA ARG A 313 2.59 -3.05 20.10
C ARG A 313 1.27 -3.22 19.35
N THR A 314 0.24 -2.48 19.75
CA THR A 314 -1.07 -2.50 19.08
C THR A 314 -0.97 -2.06 17.62
N ILE A 315 -0.18 -1.03 17.34
CA ILE A 315 -0.03 -0.47 15.99
C ILE A 315 0.87 -1.33 15.11
N ASN A 316 1.82 -2.05 15.70
CA ASN A 316 2.65 -2.99 14.97
C ASN A 316 1.85 -4.17 14.39
N LEU A 317 0.66 -4.47 14.92
CA LEU A 317 -0.27 -5.42 14.31
C LEU A 317 -0.66 -5.02 12.88
N CYS A 318 -0.69 -3.72 12.56
CA CYS A 318 -0.99 -3.25 11.21
C CYS A 318 0.03 -3.73 10.16
N ASN A 319 1.30 -3.95 10.54
CA ASN A 319 2.26 -4.54 9.60
C ASN A 319 1.89 -6.01 9.35
N SER A 320 1.71 -6.75 10.44
CA SER A 320 1.44 -8.19 10.40
C SER A 320 0.15 -8.55 9.69
N LEU A 321 -0.90 -7.73 9.77
CA LEU A 321 -2.18 -8.00 9.14
C LEU A 321 -2.09 -8.10 7.61
N HIS A 322 -1.32 -7.21 6.97
CA HIS A 322 -1.12 -7.26 5.54
C HIS A 322 -0.17 -8.39 5.12
N ASP A 323 0.85 -8.65 5.92
CA ASP A 323 1.77 -9.77 5.67
C ASP A 323 1.10 -11.14 5.86
N ALA A 324 0.14 -11.25 6.79
CA ALA A 324 -0.53 -12.50 7.12
C ALA A 324 -1.25 -13.14 5.92
N TRP A 325 -1.88 -12.35 5.05
CA TRP A 325 -2.51 -12.86 3.82
C TRP A 325 -1.60 -12.78 2.60
N SER A 326 -0.69 -11.79 2.56
CA SER A 326 0.22 -11.60 1.42
C SER A 326 1.28 -12.70 1.35
N LEU A 327 1.91 -13.08 2.47
CA LEU A 327 2.98 -14.08 2.48
C LEU A 327 2.54 -15.45 1.96
N PRO A 328 1.39 -16.03 2.40
CA PRO A 328 0.91 -17.29 1.83
C PRO A 328 0.67 -17.21 0.32
N LEU A 329 0.10 -16.10 -0.16
CA LEU A 329 -0.12 -15.86 -1.59
C LEU A 329 1.21 -15.78 -2.33
N GLN A 330 2.18 -15.03 -1.80
CA GLN A 330 3.52 -14.91 -2.38
C GLN A 330 4.21 -16.26 -2.48
N ILE A 331 4.17 -17.07 -1.42
CA ILE A 331 4.74 -18.43 -1.40
C ILE A 331 4.04 -19.30 -2.45
N GLY A 332 2.71 -19.28 -2.51
CA GLY A 332 1.94 -20.06 -3.49
C GLY A 332 2.31 -19.70 -4.93
N VAL A 333 2.35 -18.40 -5.26
CA VAL A 333 2.75 -17.91 -6.59
C VAL A 333 4.21 -18.27 -6.89
N ALA A 334 5.12 -18.09 -5.93
CA ALA A 334 6.53 -18.45 -6.10
C ALA A 334 6.72 -19.94 -6.41
N LEU A 335 6.05 -20.82 -5.65
CA LEU A 335 6.11 -22.27 -5.87
C LEU A 335 5.52 -22.65 -7.23
N TYR A 336 4.41 -22.02 -7.63
CA TYR A 336 3.83 -22.21 -8.96
C TYR A 336 4.81 -21.78 -10.07
N LEU A 337 5.43 -20.60 -9.94
CA LEU A 337 6.43 -20.12 -10.89
C LEU A 337 7.64 -21.04 -10.97
N LEU A 338 8.16 -21.52 -9.84
CA LEU A 338 9.23 -22.50 -9.80
C LEU A 338 8.84 -23.80 -10.51
N TYR A 339 7.64 -24.33 -10.25
CA TYR A 339 7.14 -25.50 -10.97
C TYR A 339 7.08 -25.26 -12.49
N THR A 340 6.57 -24.12 -12.93
CA THR A 340 6.51 -23.82 -14.38
C THR A 340 7.89 -23.65 -15.03
N GLN A 341 8.90 -23.21 -14.28
CA GLN A 341 10.25 -22.97 -14.80
C GLN A 341 11.12 -24.22 -14.79
N VAL A 342 11.06 -25.05 -13.74
CA VAL A 342 11.96 -26.19 -13.54
C VAL A 342 11.25 -27.52 -13.25
N ASN A 343 9.93 -27.61 -13.43
CA ASN A 343 9.10 -28.77 -13.12
C ASN A 343 9.35 -29.28 -11.69
N TYR A 344 9.35 -30.59 -11.45
CA TYR A 344 9.53 -31.17 -10.11
C TYR A 344 10.91 -30.93 -9.48
N ALA A 345 11.89 -30.35 -10.21
CA ALA A 345 13.22 -30.10 -9.67
C ALA A 345 13.20 -29.13 -8.47
N PHE A 346 12.24 -28.19 -8.40
CA PHE A 346 12.16 -27.23 -7.28
C PHE A 346 11.91 -27.91 -5.92
N LEU A 347 11.35 -29.13 -5.91
CA LEU A 347 11.08 -29.87 -4.67
C LEU A 347 12.35 -30.17 -3.88
N SER A 348 13.48 -30.37 -4.56
CA SER A 348 14.78 -30.57 -3.91
C SER A 348 15.23 -29.32 -3.15
N GLY A 349 15.13 -28.14 -3.77
CA GLY A 349 15.42 -26.85 -3.13
C GLY A 349 14.44 -26.53 -2.00
N LEU A 350 13.16 -26.87 -2.16
CA LEU A 350 12.15 -26.73 -1.11
C LEU A 350 12.49 -27.62 0.11
N ALA A 351 12.87 -28.88 -0.11
CA ALA A 351 13.27 -29.79 0.94
C ALA A 351 14.49 -29.26 1.73
N ILE A 352 15.52 -28.76 1.02
CA ILE A 352 16.70 -28.14 1.65
C ILE A 352 16.28 -26.91 2.47
N THR A 353 15.40 -26.07 1.94
CA THR A 353 14.90 -24.88 2.65
C THR A 353 14.14 -25.26 3.93
N ILE A 354 13.29 -26.29 3.88
CA ILE A 354 12.57 -26.80 5.05
C ILE A 354 13.54 -27.35 6.10
N ILE A 355 14.57 -28.09 5.70
CA ILE A 355 15.62 -28.59 6.59
C ILE A 355 16.42 -27.43 7.22
N LEU A 356 16.56 -26.30 6.53
CA LEU A 356 17.26 -25.13 7.06
C LEU A 356 16.49 -24.46 8.21
N ILE A 357 15.17 -24.61 8.30
CA ILE A 357 14.36 -24.04 9.40
C ILE A 357 14.78 -24.57 10.79
N PRO A 358 14.81 -25.89 11.06
CA PRO A 358 15.27 -26.40 12.36
C PRO A 358 16.76 -26.13 12.60
N VAL A 359 17.59 -26.10 11.57
CA VAL A 359 19.01 -25.72 11.69
C VAL A 359 19.13 -24.27 12.16
N ASN A 360 18.42 -23.34 11.53
CA ASN A 360 18.37 -21.94 11.95
C ASN A 360 17.85 -21.82 13.38
N LYS A 361 16.79 -22.55 13.75
CA LYS A 361 16.29 -22.58 15.13
C LYS A 361 17.36 -23.04 16.13
N TRP A 362 18.08 -24.11 15.82
CA TRP A 362 19.15 -24.61 16.68
C TRP A 362 20.26 -23.58 16.85
N ILE A 363 20.73 -22.96 15.76
CA ILE A 363 21.73 -21.89 15.80
C ILE A 363 21.22 -20.71 16.65
N SER A 364 19.98 -20.25 16.44
CA SER A 364 19.40 -19.15 17.22
C SER A 364 19.35 -19.46 18.72
N THR A 365 19.04 -20.70 19.13
CA THR A 365 19.07 -21.08 20.55
C THR A 365 20.47 -21.03 21.16
N ARG A 366 21.49 -21.39 20.38
CA ARG A 366 22.90 -21.29 20.81
C ARG A 366 23.34 -19.84 20.95
N ILE A 367 22.98 -18.99 19.99
CA ILE A 367 23.23 -17.55 20.06
C ILE A 367 22.55 -16.96 21.29
N ALA A 368 21.27 -17.25 21.52
CA ALA A 368 20.53 -16.75 22.69
C ALA A 368 21.21 -17.13 24.01
N GLY A 369 21.62 -18.40 24.17
CA GLY A 369 22.34 -18.84 25.36
C GLY A 369 23.72 -18.17 25.53
N ALA A 370 24.41 -17.85 24.44
CA ALA A 370 25.66 -17.09 24.49
C ALA A 370 25.42 -15.62 24.86
N THR A 371 24.40 -14.99 24.29
CA THR A 371 24.00 -13.61 24.62
C THR A 371 23.61 -13.49 26.09
N GLU A 372 22.89 -14.46 26.65
CA GLU A 372 22.54 -14.48 28.08
C GLU A 372 23.79 -14.51 28.97
N LYS A 373 24.76 -15.37 28.65
CA LYS A 373 26.04 -15.43 29.38
C LYS A 373 26.83 -14.13 29.28
N MET A 374 26.85 -13.51 28.10
CA MET A 374 27.51 -12.22 27.88
C MET A 374 26.87 -11.11 28.74
N MET A 375 25.54 -11.04 28.79
CA MET A 375 24.83 -10.05 29.62
C MET A 375 25.14 -10.26 31.11
N LYS A 376 25.13 -11.51 31.59
CA LYS A 376 25.52 -11.83 32.99
C LYS A 376 26.95 -11.37 33.35
N GLN A 377 27.89 -11.43 32.42
CA GLN A 377 29.25 -10.94 32.66
C GLN A 377 29.33 -9.42 32.62
N LYS A 378 28.51 -8.77 31.78
CA LYS A 378 28.41 -7.31 31.70
C LYS A 378 27.77 -6.73 32.98
N ASP A 379 26.75 -7.37 33.54
CA ASP A 379 26.10 -6.92 34.78
C ASP A 379 27.00 -7.08 36.01
N ARG A 380 27.97 -8.00 35.95
CA ARG A 380 28.95 -8.22 37.02
C ARG A 380 30.11 -7.23 37.01
N ARG A 381 30.31 -6.50 35.91
CA ARG A 381 31.45 -5.62 35.65
C ARG A 381 31.01 -4.17 35.76
#